data_AF-A0A401X208-F1
#
_entry.id   AF-A0A401X208-F1
#
_cell.length_a   1.000
_cell.length_b   1.000
_cell.length_c   1.000
_cell.angle_alpha   90.00
_cell.angle_beta   90.00
_cell.angle_gamma   90.00
#
_symmetry.space_group_name_H-M   'P 1'
#
loop_
_entity.id
_entity.type
_entity.pdbx_description
1 polymer ?
#
loop_
_entity_poly.entity_id
_entity_poly.type
_entity_poly.pdbx_seq_one_letter_code
_entity_poly.pdbx_strand_id
1 'polypeptide(L)'
;MKGEHAVSGDSLACSGHQESPERKRHDLGYLPFLVRRDGVWLYRGTPIKRKAMLCMFGSMLTRDEKGAYLLRSPFETGYIEVEDVPFLAVELDWTGCGKMQRLCFRTNMDEVVVAGPEHPIRTDWNMPPEACPESCPPLYPAAGRR
;
A
#
# COMPACT_ATOMS: atom_id res chain seq x y z
N MET A 1 72.16 -10.91 12.25
CA MET A 1 70.72 -10.82 12.57
C MET A 1 69.98 -11.29 11.33
N LYS A 2 69.72 -12.61 11.23
CA LYS A 2 68.37 -13.24 11.34
C LYS A 2 67.34 -12.46 10.51
N GLY A 3 66.79 -12.93 9.41
CA GLY A 3 66.42 -14.31 9.05
C GLY A 3 64.94 -14.25 8.68
N GLU A 4 64.60 -14.73 7.48
CA GLU A 4 63.25 -14.87 6.93
C GLU A 4 62.25 -15.48 7.92
N HIS A 5 60.98 -15.06 7.86
CA HIS A 5 59.83 -15.96 8.00
C HIS A 5 58.60 -15.31 7.37
N ALA A 6 58.15 -15.90 6.27
CA ALA A 6 56.78 -15.77 5.78
C ALA A 6 55.83 -16.48 6.75
N VAL A 7 54.66 -15.87 7.02
CA VAL A 7 53.49 -16.56 7.55
C VAL A 7 52.27 -16.10 6.76
N SER A 8 51.68 -17.08 6.09
CA SER A 8 50.33 -17.11 5.54
C SER A 8 49.32 -17.01 6.67
N GLY A 9 48.25 -16.23 6.47
CA GLY A 9 47.18 -16.07 7.45
C GLY A 9 45.89 -15.68 6.78
N ASP A 10 45.03 -16.69 6.62
CA ASP A 10 43.71 -16.76 6.01
C ASP A 10 42.76 -15.56 6.18
N SER A 11 42.08 -15.27 5.07
CA SER A 11 40.62 -15.10 4.95
C SER A 11 39.86 -14.61 6.19
N LEU A 12 39.21 -13.44 6.06
CA LEU A 12 37.78 -13.30 6.30
C LEU A 12 37.29 -11.99 5.66
N ALA A 13 36.65 -12.15 4.51
CA ALA A 13 35.83 -11.12 3.92
C ALA A 13 34.67 -10.80 4.87
N CYS A 14 34.61 -9.58 5.40
CA CYS A 14 33.36 -9.02 5.92
C CYS A 14 32.51 -8.60 4.72
N SER A 15 31.97 -9.59 4.00
CA SER A 15 30.86 -9.37 3.08
C SER A 15 29.68 -8.91 3.91
N GLY A 16 29.37 -7.61 3.83
CA GLY A 16 28.13 -7.07 4.36
C GLY A 16 26.97 -7.90 3.82
N HIS A 17 26.21 -8.50 4.73
CA HIS A 17 24.97 -9.16 4.37
C HIS A 17 24.01 -8.09 3.83
N GLN A 18 24.02 -7.92 2.51
CA GLN A 18 22.87 -7.35 1.80
C GLN A 18 21.71 -8.32 2.03
N GLU A 19 20.89 -8.02 3.03
CA GLU A 19 19.61 -8.70 3.21
C GLU A 19 18.76 -8.47 1.96
N SER A 20 18.58 -9.53 1.18
CA SER A 20 17.72 -9.49 -0.01
C SER A 20 16.25 -9.30 0.42
N PRO A 21 15.51 -8.34 -0.16
CA PRO A 21 14.14 -7.99 0.25
C PRO A 21 13.12 -9.12 0.06
N GLU A 22 13.50 -10.22 -0.60
CA GLU A 22 12.66 -11.41 -0.75
C GLU A 22 12.53 -12.24 0.54
N ARG A 23 13.53 -12.21 1.42
CA ARG A 23 13.58 -13.09 2.60
C ARG A 23 12.58 -12.69 3.70
N LYS A 24 12.17 -11.42 3.77
CA LYS A 24 11.22 -10.89 4.79
C LYS A 24 9.78 -11.38 4.64
N ARG A 25 9.37 -11.85 3.46
CA ARG A 25 7.97 -12.27 3.22
C ARG A 25 7.61 -13.61 3.87
N HIS A 26 8.60 -14.47 4.10
CA HIS A 26 8.34 -15.84 4.56
C HIS A 26 8.06 -15.97 6.06
N ASP A 27 8.42 -14.97 6.88
CA ASP A 27 8.32 -15.08 8.35
C ASP A 27 7.01 -14.50 8.92
N LEU A 28 6.34 -13.61 8.19
CA LEU A 28 5.11 -12.96 8.63
C LEU A 28 3.89 -13.71 8.05
N GLY A 29 3.02 -14.21 8.93
CA GLY A 29 1.79 -14.90 8.54
C GLY A 29 0.69 -13.94 8.02
N TYR A 30 -0.41 -14.54 7.58
CA TYR A 30 -1.64 -13.81 7.24
C TYR A 30 -2.57 -13.73 8.46
N LEU A 31 -2.96 -12.52 8.79
CA LEU A 31 -4.01 -12.27 9.77
C LEU A 31 -5.36 -12.47 9.07
N PRO A 32 -6.40 -12.95 9.78
CA PRO A 32 -7.69 -13.28 9.19
C PRO A 32 -8.56 -12.01 8.98
N PHE A 33 -7.98 -11.00 8.33
CA PHE A 33 -8.65 -9.78 7.89
C PHE A 33 -8.79 -9.77 6.38
N LEU A 34 -9.95 -9.32 5.91
CA LEU A 34 -10.21 -9.03 4.50
C LEU A 34 -10.83 -7.64 4.38
N VAL A 35 -10.22 -6.77 3.57
CA VAL A 35 -10.84 -5.51 3.16
C VAL A 35 -11.47 -5.72 1.80
N ARG A 36 -12.80 -5.69 1.77
CA ARG A 36 -13.57 -5.81 0.53
C ARG A 36 -13.52 -4.52 -0.27
N ARG A 37 -13.78 -4.60 -1.56
CA ARG A 37 -13.80 -3.47 -2.49
C ARG A 37 -14.82 -2.39 -2.12
N ASP A 38 -15.90 -2.78 -1.45
CA ASP A 38 -16.92 -1.86 -0.90
C ASP A 38 -16.49 -1.16 0.40
N GLY A 39 -15.26 -1.40 0.87
CA GLY A 39 -14.69 -0.81 2.08
C GLY A 39 -15.14 -1.50 3.37
N VAL A 40 -15.89 -2.60 3.29
CA VAL A 40 -16.24 -3.41 4.45
C VAL A 40 -15.05 -4.25 4.88
N TRP A 41 -14.70 -4.15 6.17
CA TRP A 41 -13.68 -4.98 6.77
C TRP A 41 -14.31 -6.22 7.40
N LEU A 42 -13.81 -7.40 7.04
CA LEU A 42 -14.15 -8.66 7.66
C LEU A 42 -13.02 -9.08 8.60
N TYR A 43 -13.38 -9.63 9.76
CA TYR A 43 -12.48 -10.39 10.61
C TYR A 43 -13.05 -11.79 10.78
N ARG A 44 -12.27 -12.81 10.37
CA ARG A 44 -12.72 -14.22 10.33
C ARG A 44 -14.08 -14.38 9.63
N GLY A 45 -14.25 -13.68 8.50
CA GLY A 45 -15.47 -13.70 7.68
C GLY A 45 -16.64 -12.87 8.23
N THR A 46 -16.52 -12.25 9.40
CA THR A 46 -17.60 -11.45 10.01
C THR A 46 -17.34 -9.94 9.84
N PRO A 47 -18.33 -9.14 9.42
CA PRO A 47 -18.12 -7.71 9.21
C PRO A 47 -17.93 -6.93 10.51
N ILE A 48 -16.90 -6.06 10.53
CA ILE A 48 -16.66 -5.10 11.61
C ILE A 48 -17.54 -3.88 11.38
N LYS A 49 -18.56 -3.70 12.23
CA LYS A 49 -19.55 -2.61 12.10
C LYS A 49 -19.20 -1.35 12.89
N ARG A 50 -18.33 -1.46 13.89
CA ARG A 50 -18.00 -0.34 14.79
C ARG A 50 -16.96 0.56 14.13
N LYS A 51 -17.36 1.78 13.77
CA LYS A 51 -16.49 2.75 13.09
C LYS A 51 -15.17 3.01 13.85
N ALA A 52 -15.22 3.22 15.16
CA ALA A 52 -14.00 3.43 15.95
C ALA A 52 -12.99 2.27 15.87
N MET A 53 -13.48 1.02 15.80
CA MET A 53 -12.63 -0.16 15.67
C MET A 53 -12.03 -0.26 14.24
N LEU A 54 -12.83 0.07 13.23
CA LEU A 54 -12.36 0.18 11.85
C LEU A 54 -11.22 1.22 11.73
N CYS A 55 -11.40 2.41 12.30
CA CYS A 55 -10.37 3.46 12.30
C CYS A 55 -9.10 3.03 13.02
N MET A 56 -9.22 2.33 14.16
CA MET A 56 -8.07 1.79 14.89
C MET A 56 -7.26 0.83 14.01
N PHE A 57 -7.89 -0.14 13.36
CA PHE A 57 -7.17 -1.04 12.45
C PHE A 57 -6.61 -0.32 11.22
N GLY A 58 -7.37 0.64 10.66
CA GLY A 58 -6.91 1.49 9.57
C GLY A 58 -5.60 2.20 9.90
N SER A 59 -5.46 2.75 11.12
CA SER A 59 -4.23 3.44 11.56
C SER A 59 -3.02 2.54 11.72
N MET A 60 -3.22 1.22 11.83
CA MET A 60 -2.15 0.22 11.92
C MET A 60 -1.72 -0.29 10.54
N LEU A 61 -2.38 0.14 9.46
CA LEU A 61 -2.02 -0.30 8.12
C LEU A 61 -0.67 0.27 7.69
N THR A 62 0.11 -0.58 7.04
CA THR A 62 1.32 -0.20 6.33
C THR A 62 1.33 -0.93 4.99
N ARG A 63 2.10 -0.41 4.04
CA ARG A 63 2.33 -1.04 2.75
C ARG A 63 3.79 -1.46 2.65
N ASP A 64 4.05 -2.70 2.24
CA ASP A 64 5.42 -3.16 1.96
C ASP A 64 5.94 -2.54 0.65
N GLU A 65 7.25 -2.68 0.41
CA GLU A 65 7.93 -2.18 -0.79
C GLU A 65 7.38 -2.77 -2.10
N LYS A 66 6.74 -3.93 -2.01
CA LYS A 66 6.18 -4.69 -3.13
C LYS A 66 4.66 -4.48 -3.26
N GLY A 67 4.09 -3.58 -2.47
CA GLY A 67 2.69 -3.16 -2.55
C GLY A 67 1.68 -3.93 -1.70
N ALA A 68 2.09 -4.96 -0.94
CA ALA A 68 1.21 -5.73 -0.07
C ALA A 68 0.85 -4.97 1.22
N TYR A 69 -0.32 -5.24 1.78
CA TYR A 69 -0.83 -4.58 2.98
C TYR A 69 -0.55 -5.43 4.23
N LEU A 70 -0.11 -4.77 5.30
CA LEU A 70 0.12 -5.40 6.60
C LEU A 70 -0.48 -4.55 7.71
N LEU A 71 -0.95 -5.21 8.77
CA LEU A 71 -1.23 -4.54 10.04
C LEU A 71 0.00 -4.64 10.92
N ARG A 72 0.42 -3.50 11.47
CA ARG A 72 1.52 -3.40 12.43
C ARG A 72 0.99 -2.91 13.77
N SER A 73 1.02 -3.79 14.76
CA SER A 73 0.82 -3.45 16.16
C SER A 73 2.11 -3.72 16.94
N PRO A 74 2.29 -3.18 18.17
CA PRO A 74 3.48 -3.44 18.98
C PRO A 74 3.73 -4.92 19.29
N PHE A 75 2.69 -5.74 19.32
CA PHE A 75 2.76 -7.15 19.73
C PHE A 75 2.70 -8.12 18.55
N GLU A 76 2.15 -7.68 17.41
CA GLU A 76 1.89 -8.55 16.26
C GLU A 76 1.99 -7.74 14.97
N THR A 77 2.61 -8.34 13.95
CA THR A 77 2.63 -7.84 12.58
C THR A 77 2.29 -8.99 11.64
N GLY A 78 1.41 -8.74 10.67
CA GLY A 78 1.06 -9.75 9.67
C GLY A 78 0.36 -9.15 8.45
N TYR A 79 0.36 -9.91 7.36
CA TYR A 79 -0.31 -9.52 6.11
C TYR A 79 -1.82 -9.63 6.23
N ILE A 80 -2.53 -8.83 5.43
CA ILE A 80 -3.98 -8.92 5.30
C ILE A 80 -4.37 -9.00 3.83
N GLU A 81 -5.58 -9.50 3.57
CA GLU A 81 -6.14 -9.51 2.22
C GLU A 81 -6.88 -8.18 1.95
N VAL A 82 -6.69 -7.64 0.76
CA VAL A 82 -7.36 -6.42 0.27
C VAL A 82 -7.76 -6.66 -1.17
N GLU A 83 -9.06 -6.56 -1.48
CA GLU A 83 -9.58 -6.81 -2.83
C GLU A 83 -9.16 -5.72 -3.84
N ASP A 84 -9.08 -4.48 -3.39
CA ASP A 84 -8.78 -3.31 -4.24
C ASP A 84 -7.92 -2.31 -3.46
N VAL A 85 -8.55 -1.48 -2.61
CA VAL A 85 -7.89 -0.48 -1.78
C VAL A 85 -8.44 -0.50 -0.34
N PRO A 86 -7.61 -0.17 0.67
CA PRO A 86 -8.04 -0.23 2.07
C PRO A 86 -8.92 0.95 2.50
N PHE A 87 -8.83 2.08 1.79
CA PHE A 87 -9.52 3.32 2.11
C PHE A 87 -10.34 3.77 0.90
N LEU A 88 -11.60 4.14 1.14
CA LEU A 88 -12.50 4.69 0.14
C LEU A 88 -12.73 6.17 0.43
N ALA A 89 -12.55 7.03 -0.58
CA ALA A 89 -13.02 8.40 -0.52
C ALA A 89 -14.55 8.41 -0.63
N VAL A 90 -15.23 8.91 0.41
CA VAL A 90 -16.71 8.91 0.52
C VAL A 90 -17.31 10.30 0.41
N GLU A 91 -16.50 11.34 0.54
CA GLU A 91 -16.91 12.73 0.39
C GLU A 91 -15.77 13.54 -0.25
N LEU A 92 -16.14 14.56 -1.02
CA LEU A 92 -15.23 15.52 -1.63
C LEU A 92 -15.73 16.94 -1.30
N ASP A 93 -14.86 17.72 -0.69
CA ASP A 93 -15.01 19.18 -0.54
C ASP A 93 -13.95 19.88 -1.38
N TRP A 94 -14.21 21.08 -1.87
CA TRP A 94 -13.24 21.84 -2.64
C TRP A 94 -13.28 23.33 -2.37
N THR A 95 -12.11 23.95 -2.47
CA THR A 95 -11.96 25.41 -2.32
C THR A 95 -11.10 25.98 -3.43
N GLY A 96 -11.25 27.27 -3.71
CA GLY A 96 -10.52 27.95 -4.79
C GLY A 96 -11.11 27.69 -6.19
N CYS A 97 -10.41 28.13 -7.22
CA CYS A 97 -10.88 28.04 -8.60
C CYS A 97 -9.72 27.76 -9.58
N GLY A 98 -10.06 27.13 -10.71
CA GLY A 98 -9.11 26.81 -11.78
C GLY A 98 -7.90 26.00 -11.26
N LYS A 99 -6.69 26.44 -11.62
CA LYS A 99 -5.44 25.76 -11.22
C LYS A 99 -5.09 25.90 -9.73
N MET A 100 -5.77 26.78 -9.00
CA MET A 100 -5.58 26.97 -7.56
C MET A 100 -6.62 26.22 -6.72
N GLN A 101 -7.46 25.39 -7.35
CA GLN A 101 -8.43 24.58 -6.62
C GLN A 101 -7.72 23.57 -5.71
N ARG A 102 -8.27 23.36 -4.53
CA ARG A 102 -7.86 22.31 -3.59
C ARG A 102 -9.00 21.34 -3.41
N LEU A 103 -8.73 20.06 -3.63
CA LEU A 103 -9.69 18.98 -3.47
C LEU A 103 -9.37 18.25 -2.16
N CYS A 104 -10.33 18.23 -1.24
CA CYS A 104 -10.22 17.60 0.07
C CYS A 104 -11.17 16.41 0.12
N PHE A 105 -10.63 15.21 0.26
CA PHE A 105 -11.40 13.98 0.35
C PHE A 105 -11.52 13.54 1.79
N ARG A 106 -12.71 13.12 2.22
CA ARG A 106 -12.88 12.38 3.48
C ARG A 106 -13.00 10.90 3.17
N THR A 107 -12.27 10.07 3.91
CA THR A 107 -12.30 8.60 3.72
C THR A 107 -13.42 7.95 4.53
N ASN A 108 -13.72 6.68 4.25
CA ASN A 108 -14.57 5.83 5.08
C ASN A 108 -14.02 5.59 6.50
N MET A 109 -12.79 6.04 6.80
CA MET A 109 -12.18 6.08 8.14
C MET A 109 -12.26 7.47 8.79
N ASP A 110 -12.91 8.44 8.15
CA ASP A 110 -12.98 9.87 8.54
C ASP A 110 -11.63 10.60 8.53
N GLU A 111 -10.63 10.08 7.82
CA GLU A 111 -9.41 10.82 7.53
C GLU A 111 -9.64 11.81 6.39
N VAL A 112 -9.06 13.01 6.50
CA VAL A 112 -9.13 14.04 5.47
C VAL A 112 -7.80 14.08 4.72
N VAL A 113 -7.86 13.88 3.41
CA VAL A 113 -6.69 13.86 2.52
C VAL A 113 -6.87 14.94 1.45
N VAL A 114 -5.90 15.84 1.34
CA VAL A 114 -5.90 16.88 0.31
C VAL A 114 -5.13 16.36 -0.90
N ALA A 115 -5.75 16.35 -2.07
CA ALA A 115 -5.06 15.96 -3.30
C ALA A 115 -3.94 16.97 -3.65
N GLY A 116 -2.78 16.44 -4.00
CA GLY A 116 -1.58 17.23 -4.29
C GLY A 116 -0.42 16.33 -4.70
N PRO A 117 0.82 16.85 -4.76
CA PRO A 117 2.00 16.05 -5.12
C PRO A 117 2.20 14.82 -4.21
N GLU A 118 1.87 14.97 -2.93
CA GLU A 118 2.05 13.92 -1.91
C GLU A 118 0.91 12.91 -1.92
N HIS A 119 -0.25 13.32 -2.42
CA HIS A 119 -1.45 12.51 -2.58
C HIS A 119 -2.00 12.68 -4.00
N PRO A 120 -1.31 12.14 -5.02
CA PRO A 120 -1.67 12.36 -6.41
C PRO A 120 -2.93 11.56 -6.76
N ILE A 121 -3.84 12.19 -7.49
CA ILE A 121 -4.98 11.48 -8.09
C ILE A 121 -4.47 10.70 -9.30
N ARG A 122 -4.77 9.40 -9.33
CA ARG A 122 -4.51 8.53 -10.47
C ARG A 122 -5.84 8.00 -10.98
N THR A 123 -5.94 7.83 -12.29
CA THR A 123 -7.11 7.21 -12.92
C THR A 123 -6.72 5.82 -13.39
N ASP A 124 -7.55 4.85 -13.06
CA ASP A 124 -7.45 3.48 -13.55
C ASP A 124 -8.84 3.04 -14.01
N TRP A 125 -8.88 2.26 -15.08
CA TRP A 125 -10.13 1.85 -15.73
C TRP A 125 -10.37 0.37 -15.46
N ASN A 126 -11.18 0.09 -14.44
CA ASN A 126 -11.69 -1.26 -14.23
C ASN A 126 -13.08 -1.39 -14.87
N MET A 127 -13.09 -1.59 -16.19
CA MET A 127 -14.32 -1.80 -16.95
C MET A 127 -14.81 -3.25 -16.76
N PRO A 128 -16.03 -3.48 -16.23
CA PRO A 128 -16.57 -4.83 -16.18
C PRO A 128 -16.80 -5.34 -17.62
N PRO A 129 -16.48 -6.61 -17.93
CA PRO A 129 -16.57 -7.15 -19.29
C PRO A 129 -17.93 -6.94 -19.95
N GLU A 130 -19.00 -6.97 -19.17
CA GLU A 130 -20.39 -6.76 -19.61
C GLU A 130 -20.75 -5.30 -19.96
N ALA A 131 -19.97 -4.31 -19.53
CA ALA A 131 -20.24 -2.90 -19.85
C ALA A 131 -19.86 -2.52 -21.29
N CYS A 132 -19.27 -3.44 -22.06
CA CYS A 132 -18.80 -3.19 -23.42
C CYS A 132 -19.36 -4.22 -24.42
N PRO A 133 -20.61 -4.09 -24.90
CA PRO A 133 -21.07 -4.92 -26.01
C PRO A 133 -20.36 -4.56 -27.33
N GLU A 134 -20.19 -3.28 -27.67
CA GLU A 134 -19.63 -2.84 -28.97
C GLU A 134 -19.27 -1.33 -28.91
N SER A 135 -18.38 -0.86 -28.02
CA SER A 135 -17.67 0.44 -28.17
C SER A 135 -16.85 0.78 -26.94
N CYS A 136 -15.55 0.53 -26.98
CA CYS A 136 -14.62 1.25 -26.12
C CYS A 136 -14.60 2.72 -26.59
N PRO A 137 -14.85 3.74 -25.74
CA PRO A 137 -14.61 5.13 -26.13
C PRO A 137 -13.11 5.30 -26.44
N PRO A 138 -12.74 6.14 -27.43
CA PRO A 138 -11.33 6.27 -27.81
C PRO A 138 -10.52 6.73 -26.60
N LEU A 139 -9.51 5.92 -26.26
CA LEU A 139 -8.46 6.24 -25.31
C LEU A 139 -8.02 7.69 -25.56
N TYR A 140 -8.11 8.55 -24.54
CA TYR A 140 -7.34 9.79 -24.56
C TYR A 140 -5.89 9.42 -24.88
N PRO A 141 -5.24 10.05 -25.87
CA PRO A 141 -3.86 9.73 -26.17
C PRO A 141 -3.02 9.99 -24.93
N ALA A 142 -2.19 9.02 -24.57
CA ALA A 142 -1.21 9.14 -23.51
C ALA A 142 -0.44 10.45 -23.68
N ALA A 143 -0.74 11.45 -22.85
CA ALA A 143 0.10 12.61 -22.70
C ALA A 143 1.47 12.07 -22.26
N GLY A 144 2.47 12.28 -23.12
CA GLY A 144 3.74 11.58 -23.08
C GLY A 144 4.43 11.61 -21.72
N ARG A 145 5.06 10.49 -21.38
CA ARG A 145 6.08 10.41 -20.33
C ARG A 145 7.11 11.52 -20.56
N ARG A 146 7.27 12.41 -19.58
CA ARG A 146 8.53 13.09 -19.27
C ARG A 146 8.72 13.03 -17.77
#